data_AF-A0A9D6V371-F1
#
_entry.id   AF-A0A9D6V371-F1
#
_cell.length_a   1.000
_cell.length_b   1.000
_cell.length_c   1.000
_cell.angle_alpha   90.00
_cell.angle_beta   90.00
_cell.angle_gamma   90.00
#
_symmetry.space_group_name_H-M   'P 1'
#
loop_
_entity.id
_entity.type
_entity.pdbx_description
1 polymer ?
#
loop_
_entity_poly.entity_id
_entity_poly.type
_entity_poly.pdbx_seq_one_letter_code
_entity_poly.pdbx_strand_id
1 'polypeptide(L)'
;MSRRWAATLAVTGAFLILCSMPKTSLGADQGGTKQSEDLLSLGTLGPSPIALSVWTNQPPGYKFKAGDRVVIYFKVDRDCYVTALNISTQGDVTVLFPSKEHPDNHVKAGEQYSLFGDDSRIRLVMGTGLPEVKTVFYATSEPVSLDPLM
;
A
#
# COMPACT_ATOMS: atom_id res chain seq x y z
N MET A 1 -22.67 1.03 -88.64
CA MET A 1 -21.60 1.82 -89.29
C MET A 1 -21.02 2.78 -88.24
N SER A 2 -19.68 2.94 -88.22
CA SER A 2 -18.79 3.78 -87.37
C SER A 2 -18.82 3.57 -85.84
N ARG A 3 -17.81 2.93 -85.20
CA ARG A 3 -16.42 3.40 -84.84
C ARG A 3 -16.42 4.57 -83.84
N ARG A 4 -15.65 4.69 -82.75
CA ARG A 4 -14.49 3.97 -82.12
C ARG A 4 -14.10 4.75 -80.82
N TRP A 5 -13.66 4.03 -79.75
CA TRP A 5 -12.60 4.37 -78.75
C TRP A 5 -12.94 5.34 -77.59
N ALA A 6 -12.36 5.31 -76.37
CA ALA A 6 -11.48 4.40 -75.61
C ALA A 6 -11.35 4.92 -74.14
N ALA A 7 -10.90 4.04 -73.23
CA ALA A 7 -10.16 4.27 -71.96
C ALA A 7 -10.85 5.07 -70.82
N THR A 8 -10.81 4.67 -69.55
CA THR A 8 -9.60 4.67 -68.70
C THR A 8 -9.88 3.98 -67.35
N LEU A 9 -8.84 3.33 -66.80
CA LEU A 9 -8.75 2.68 -65.49
C LEU A 9 -9.23 3.54 -64.30
N ALA A 10 -9.75 2.88 -63.26
CA ALA A 10 -9.32 3.13 -61.88
C ALA A 10 -9.56 1.87 -61.02
N VAL A 11 -8.45 1.26 -60.59
CA VAL A 11 -8.38 0.23 -59.55
C VAL A 11 -8.28 0.93 -58.20
N THR A 12 -9.17 0.62 -57.27
CA THR A 12 -8.99 0.88 -55.83
C THR A 12 -9.95 -0.09 -55.14
N GLY A 13 -9.53 -1.20 -54.53
CA GLY A 13 -8.55 -1.32 -53.46
C GLY A 13 -9.29 -1.86 -52.25
N ALA A 14 -9.58 -3.17 -52.24
CA ALA A 14 -10.23 -3.85 -51.13
C ALA A 14 -9.18 -4.14 -50.04
N PHE A 15 -9.24 -3.42 -48.92
CA PHE A 15 -8.36 -3.66 -47.77
C PHE A 15 -9.02 -4.72 -46.87
N LEU A 16 -8.56 -5.96 -47.01
CA LEU A 16 -8.89 -7.09 -46.13
C LEU A 16 -8.26 -6.86 -44.76
N ILE A 17 -9.10 -6.89 -43.72
CA ILE A 17 -8.70 -6.86 -42.32
C ILE A 17 -8.00 -8.19 -41.99
N LEU A 18 -6.67 -8.18 -41.88
CA LEU A 18 -5.92 -9.20 -41.15
C LEU A 18 -5.67 -8.71 -39.73
N CYS A 19 -6.50 -9.17 -38.78
CA CYS A 19 -6.11 -9.19 -37.37
C CYS A 19 -5.00 -10.24 -37.20
N SER A 20 -3.75 -9.80 -37.31
CA SER A 20 -2.60 -10.58 -36.84
C SER A 20 -2.65 -10.63 -35.31
N MET A 21 -2.89 -11.82 -34.75
CA MET A 21 -2.76 -12.06 -33.31
C MET A 21 -1.28 -12.03 -32.93
N PRO A 22 -0.85 -11.35 -31.86
CA PRO A 22 0.45 -11.60 -31.29
C PRO A 22 0.41 -12.93 -30.50
N LYS A 23 1.17 -13.93 -30.95
CA LYS A 23 1.63 -15.07 -30.14
C LYS A 23 3.15 -15.07 -30.12
N THR A 24 3.73 -14.51 -29.05
CA THR A 24 5.10 -14.69 -28.57
C THR A 24 5.23 -13.84 -27.29
N SER A 25 5.93 -14.20 -26.23
CA SER A 25 6.48 -15.44 -25.66
C SER A 25 6.96 -15.06 -24.25
N LEU A 26 7.16 -16.06 -23.40
CA LEU A 26 7.89 -15.97 -22.12
C LEU A 26 9.11 -15.04 -22.18
N GLY A 27 9.23 -14.17 -21.16
CA GLY A 27 10.49 -13.57 -20.74
C GLY A 27 10.77 -12.15 -21.23
N ALA A 28 10.35 -11.14 -20.45
CA ALA A 28 11.09 -9.89 -20.18
C ALA A 28 10.22 -8.99 -19.30
N ASP A 29 10.29 -9.17 -17.97
CA ASP A 29 9.93 -8.08 -17.06
C ASP A 29 11.21 -7.29 -16.76
N GLN A 30 11.41 -6.22 -17.51
CA GLN A 30 12.34 -5.15 -17.18
C GLN A 30 11.50 -4.00 -16.64
N GLY A 31 11.19 -4.07 -15.34
CA GLY A 31 10.44 -3.05 -14.61
C GLY A 31 11.13 -2.78 -13.28
N GLY A 32 12.11 -1.88 -13.29
CA GLY A 32 12.77 -1.44 -12.07
C GLY A 32 11.80 -0.70 -11.14
N THR A 33 11.78 -1.10 -9.88
CA THR A 33 11.52 -0.20 -8.76
C THR A 33 12.51 -0.54 -7.67
N LYS A 34 13.29 0.48 -7.28
CA LYS A 34 14.27 0.42 -6.19
C LYS A 34 13.55 -0.07 -4.94
N GLN A 35 13.80 -1.32 -4.60
CA GLN A 35 13.42 -1.94 -3.35
C GLN A 35 14.06 -1.07 -2.26
N SER A 36 13.23 -0.33 -1.53
CA SER A 36 13.63 0.24 -0.25
C SER A 36 14.28 -0.90 0.52
N GLU A 37 15.59 -0.82 0.77
CA GLU A 37 16.28 -1.83 1.55
C GLU A 37 15.54 -1.94 2.88
N ASP A 38 14.91 -3.09 3.05
CA ASP A 38 13.88 -3.35 4.03
C ASP A 38 14.54 -3.30 5.40
N LEU A 39 14.52 -2.11 6.02
CA LEU A 39 15.18 -1.85 7.30
C LEU A 39 14.62 -2.73 8.43
N LEU A 40 13.55 -3.49 8.16
CA LEU A 40 12.99 -4.54 8.99
C LEU A 40 12.64 -5.73 8.10
N SER A 41 13.59 -6.62 7.84
CA SER A 41 13.26 -7.92 7.26
C SER A 41 12.54 -8.76 8.32
N LEU A 42 11.21 -8.71 8.31
CA LEU A 42 10.34 -9.46 9.25
C LEU A 42 10.31 -10.97 8.97
N GLY A 43 11.27 -11.49 8.19
CA GLY A 43 11.31 -12.86 7.71
C GLY A 43 10.49 -13.07 6.43
N THR A 44 10.27 -14.34 6.09
CA THR A 44 9.46 -14.75 4.94
C THR A 44 8.01 -14.88 5.37
N LEU A 45 7.07 -14.39 4.55
CA LEU A 45 5.64 -14.62 4.77
C LEU A 45 5.38 -16.13 4.87
N GLY A 46 4.72 -16.54 5.96
CA GLY A 46 4.27 -17.91 6.14
C GLY A 46 3.17 -18.31 5.14
N PRO A 47 2.71 -19.57 5.15
CA PRO A 47 1.73 -20.08 4.18
C PRO A 47 0.34 -19.42 4.29
N SER A 48 0.04 -18.75 5.40
CA SER A 48 -1.21 -18.02 5.60
C SER A 48 -0.92 -16.64 6.21
N PRO A 49 -0.38 -15.70 5.41
CA PRO A 49 -0.10 -14.36 5.90
C PRO A 49 -1.41 -13.61 6.17
N ILE A 50 -1.41 -12.78 7.19
CA ILE A 50 -2.52 -11.86 7.48
C ILE A 50 -2.30 -10.61 6.63
N ALA A 51 -3.29 -10.25 5.83
CA ALA A 51 -3.21 -9.05 5.01
C ALA A 51 -3.61 -7.84 5.86
N LEU A 52 -2.61 -7.01 6.18
CA LEU A 52 -2.79 -5.75 6.88
C LEU A 52 -2.65 -4.59 5.90
N SER A 53 -3.67 -3.75 5.83
CA SER A 53 -3.63 -2.48 5.09
C SER A 53 -3.47 -1.33 6.06
N VAL A 54 -2.54 -0.41 5.79
CA VAL A 54 -2.29 0.79 6.59
C VAL A 54 -2.26 2.01 5.67
N TRP A 55 -2.94 3.08 6.06
CA TRP A 55 -2.96 4.33 5.30
C TRP A 55 -3.17 5.53 6.24
N THR A 56 -3.19 6.74 5.68
CA THR A 56 -3.43 7.96 6.46
C THR A 56 -4.66 8.71 5.94
N ASN A 57 -5.06 9.76 6.65
CA ASN A 57 -6.07 10.71 6.19
C ASN A 57 -5.67 11.51 4.94
N GLN A 58 -4.45 11.34 4.43
CA GLN A 58 -3.97 11.97 3.21
C GLN A 58 -3.94 10.98 2.04
N PRO A 59 -4.11 11.45 0.80
CA PRO A 59 -4.05 10.59 -0.37
C PRO A 59 -2.65 9.99 -0.58
N PRO A 60 -2.54 8.84 -1.27
CA PRO A 60 -1.24 8.26 -1.62
C PRO A 60 -0.33 9.26 -2.33
N GLY A 61 0.95 9.30 -1.92
CA GLY A 61 1.95 10.23 -2.48
C GLY A 61 1.90 11.65 -1.91
N TYR A 62 0.99 11.94 -0.97
CA TYR A 62 1.00 13.21 -0.24
C TYR A 62 2.31 13.40 0.53
N LYS A 63 2.92 14.58 0.39
CA LYS A 63 4.13 14.96 1.11
C LYS A 63 3.73 15.80 2.32
N PHE A 64 3.81 15.18 3.49
CA PHE A 64 3.53 15.83 4.75
C PHE A 64 4.44 17.03 5.02
N LYS A 65 3.84 18.07 5.57
CA LYS A 65 4.47 19.34 5.97
C LYS A 65 4.25 19.55 7.45
N ALA A 66 5.09 20.39 8.05
CA ALA A 66 4.91 20.76 9.43
C ALA A 66 3.54 21.41 9.67
N GLY A 67 2.88 21.01 10.75
CA GLY A 67 1.52 21.41 11.09
C GLY A 67 0.43 20.48 10.54
N ASP A 68 0.74 19.56 9.64
CA ASP A 68 -0.24 18.61 9.13
C ASP A 68 -0.69 17.66 10.23
N ARG A 69 -2.01 17.53 10.40
CA ARG A 69 -2.61 16.50 11.24
C ARG A 69 -2.58 15.16 10.53
N VAL A 70 -2.08 14.14 11.23
CA VAL A 70 -2.04 12.77 10.75
C VAL A 70 -3.01 11.93 11.56
N VAL A 71 -3.89 11.20 10.87
CA VAL A 71 -4.66 10.09 11.42
C VAL A 71 -4.21 8.86 10.66
N ILE A 72 -3.83 7.81 11.40
CA ILE A 72 -3.41 6.54 10.78
C ILE A 72 -4.60 5.59 10.85
N TYR A 73 -4.90 4.95 9.73
CA TYR A 73 -5.95 3.95 9.65
C TYR A 73 -5.35 2.60 9.33
N PHE A 74 -5.99 1.55 9.82
CA PHE A 74 -5.63 0.20 9.44
C PHE A 74 -6.84 -0.72 9.38
N LYS A 75 -6.68 -1.82 8.64
CA LYS A 75 -7.69 -2.86 8.45
C LYS A 75 -7.04 -4.20 8.13
N VAL A 76 -7.67 -5.28 8.58
CA VAL A 76 -7.21 -6.66 8.41
C VAL A 76 -8.20 -7.50 7.62
N ASP A 77 -7.71 -8.55 6.95
CA ASP A 77 -8.52 -9.49 6.16
C ASP A 77 -9.20 -10.58 7.00
N ARG A 78 -8.72 -10.82 8.23
CA ARG A 78 -9.29 -11.78 9.18
C ARG A 78 -9.12 -11.32 10.62
N ASP A 79 -9.93 -11.89 11.50
CA ASP A 79 -9.82 -11.67 12.94
C ASP A 79 -8.42 -12.05 13.43
N CYS A 80 -7.75 -11.12 14.09
CA CYS A 80 -6.36 -11.28 14.54
C CYS A 80 -6.01 -10.26 15.63
N TYR A 81 -4.75 -10.25 16.05
CA TYR A 81 -4.22 -9.28 17.00
C TYR A 81 -3.29 -8.31 16.27
N VAL A 82 -3.47 -7.01 16.49
CA VAL A 82 -2.61 -5.98 15.88
C VAL A 82 -1.81 -5.25 16.95
N THR A 83 -0.53 -5.00 16.67
CA THR A 83 0.32 -4.11 17.47
C THR A 83 0.92 -3.06 16.55
N ALA A 84 0.88 -1.79 16.96
CA ALA A 84 1.54 -0.70 16.27
C ALA A 84 2.62 -0.11 17.17
N LEU A 85 3.86 -0.06 16.69
CA LEU A 85 5.02 0.46 17.41
C LEU A 85 5.57 1.67 16.68
N ASN A 86 5.97 2.69 17.42
CA ASN A 86 6.82 3.77 16.91
C ASN A 86 8.24 3.55 17.40
N ILE A 87 9.20 3.59 16.48
CA ILE A 87 10.62 3.38 16.76
C ILE A 87 11.35 4.68 16.45
N SER A 88 11.96 5.28 17.47
CA SER A 88 12.77 6.49 17.35
C SER A 88 14.09 6.19 16.62
N THR A 89 14.79 7.23 16.15
CA THR A 89 16.14 7.06 15.59
C THR A 89 17.17 6.60 16.62
N GLN A 90 16.87 6.69 17.92
CA GLN A 90 17.73 6.18 18.99
C GLN A 90 17.37 4.73 19.39
N GLY A 91 16.32 4.15 18.78
CA GLY A 91 15.84 2.81 19.08
C GLY A 91 14.80 2.75 20.20
N ASP A 92 14.33 3.90 20.70
CA ASP A 92 13.25 3.93 21.69
C ASP A 92 11.97 3.42 21.04
N VAL A 93 11.33 2.45 21.68
CA VAL A 93 10.07 1.85 21.22
C VAL A 93 8.92 2.42 22.02
N THR A 94 7.90 2.92 21.34
CA THR A 94 6.63 3.36 21.94
C THR A 94 5.50 2.54 21.36
N VAL A 95 4.68 1.91 22.21
CA VAL A 95 3.47 1.22 21.78
C VAL A 95 2.39 2.25 21.46
N LEU A 96 1.96 2.29 20.19
CA LEU A 96 0.85 3.13 19.73
C LEU A 96 -0.49 2.39 19.79
N PHE A 97 -0.48 1.07 19.59
CA PHE A 97 -1.64 0.20 19.67
C PHE A 97 -1.21 -1.20 20.16
N PRO A 98 -1.91 -1.81 21.14
CA PRO A 98 -3.02 -1.24 21.89
C PRO A 98 -2.58 -0.03 22.74
N SER A 99 -3.53 0.82 23.15
CA SER A 99 -3.27 2.01 23.95
C SER A 99 -4.25 2.08 25.13
N LYS A 100 -4.09 3.07 26.01
CA LYS A 100 -5.08 3.31 27.08
C LYS A 100 -6.48 3.64 26.55
N GLU A 101 -6.58 4.14 25.32
CA GLU A 101 -7.85 4.47 24.67
C GLU A 101 -8.45 3.26 23.96
N HIS A 102 -7.59 2.38 23.46
CA HIS A 102 -7.96 1.13 22.80
C HIS A 102 -7.12 -0.02 23.38
N PRO A 103 -7.49 -0.54 24.57
CA PRO A 103 -6.68 -1.53 25.29
C PRO A 103 -6.78 -2.93 24.66
N ASP A 104 -7.85 -3.20 23.92
CA ASP A 104 -8.03 -4.47 23.22
C ASP A 104 -7.31 -4.41 21.86
N ASN A 105 -6.36 -5.31 21.66
CA ASN A 105 -5.63 -5.46 20.42
C ASN A 105 -6.24 -6.51 19.47
N HIS A 106 -7.31 -7.19 19.87
CA HIS A 106 -8.07 -8.07 19.00
C HIS A 106 -8.91 -7.23 18.04
N VAL A 107 -8.65 -7.39 16.74
CA VAL A 107 -9.27 -6.64 15.67
C VAL A 107 -9.98 -7.56 14.71
N LYS A 108 -11.16 -7.11 14.26
CA LYS A 108 -12.05 -7.89 13.41
C LYS A 108 -11.78 -7.68 11.94
N ALA A 109 -11.97 -8.76 11.18
CA ALA A 109 -11.93 -8.76 9.73
C ALA A 109 -12.83 -7.67 9.15
N GLY A 110 -12.33 -6.91 8.19
CA GLY A 110 -13.19 -5.97 7.47
C GLY A 110 -13.43 -4.62 8.17
N GLU A 111 -13.18 -4.50 9.47
CA GLU A 111 -13.36 -3.25 10.22
C GLU A 111 -12.17 -2.30 10.02
N GLN A 112 -12.45 -0.99 10.02
CA GLN A 112 -11.44 0.05 9.96
C GLN A 112 -11.20 0.59 11.36
N TYR A 113 -9.94 0.56 11.78
CA TYR A 113 -9.49 1.13 13.05
C TYR A 113 -8.68 2.40 12.77
N SER A 114 -8.65 3.33 13.72
CA SER A 114 -7.89 4.58 13.60
C SER A 114 -7.04 4.86 14.84
N LEU A 115 -5.83 5.35 14.61
CA LEU A 115 -4.96 5.92 15.63
C LEU A 115 -4.92 7.43 15.47
N PHE A 116 -5.02 8.14 16.60
CA PHE A 116 -5.05 9.62 16.64
C PHE A 116 -6.24 10.23 15.88
N GLY A 117 -7.34 9.46 15.81
CA GLY A 117 -8.62 9.87 15.25
C GLY A 117 -9.28 11.01 16.01
N ASP A 118 -10.52 11.35 15.64
CA ASP A 118 -11.26 12.46 16.27
C ASP A 118 -11.68 12.15 17.71
N ASP A 119 -11.79 10.87 18.04
CA ASP A 119 -12.09 10.31 19.36
C ASP A 119 -10.86 10.14 20.26
N SER A 120 -9.64 10.29 19.71
CA SER A 120 -8.41 10.18 20.49
C SER A 120 -8.10 11.47 21.24
N ARG A 121 -7.61 11.36 22.48
CA ARG A 121 -7.11 12.53 23.24
C ARG A 121 -5.75 12.99 22.75
N ILE A 122 -5.04 12.16 21.97
CA ILE A 122 -3.72 12.46 21.43
C ILE A 122 -3.88 12.84 19.96
N ARG A 123 -3.24 13.94 19.54
CA ARG A 123 -3.18 14.36 18.13
C ARG A 123 -1.76 14.20 17.61
N LEU A 124 -1.61 13.44 16.54
CA LEU A 124 -0.36 13.37 15.80
C LEU A 124 -0.30 14.52 14.81
N VAL A 125 0.73 15.36 14.96
CA VAL A 125 0.98 16.52 14.10
C VAL A 125 2.43 16.48 13.66
N MET A 126 2.65 16.70 12.36
CA MET A 126 3.99 16.69 11.79
C MET A 126 4.78 17.91 12.26
N GLY A 127 5.99 17.68 12.77
CA GLY A 127 6.91 18.73 13.24
C GLY A 127 7.93 19.15 12.18
N THR A 128 8.65 20.24 12.45
CA THR A 128 9.88 20.62 11.71
C THR A 128 11.11 20.08 12.42
N GLY A 129 12.12 19.65 11.65
CA GLY A 129 13.43 19.28 12.20
C GLY A 129 13.44 18.03 13.09
N LEU A 130 12.33 17.27 13.10
CA LEU A 130 12.27 16.00 13.81
C LEU A 130 13.01 14.93 13.00
N PRO A 131 13.75 14.04 13.67
CA PRO A 131 14.34 12.90 13.01
C PRO A 131 13.23 11.99 12.45
N GLU A 132 13.52 11.31 11.35
CA GLU A 132 12.60 10.36 10.75
C GLU A 132 12.36 9.19 11.71
N VAL A 133 11.10 9.00 12.13
CA VAL A 133 10.69 7.87 12.97
C VAL A 133 9.98 6.83 12.10
N LYS A 134 10.04 5.57 12.52
CA LYS A 134 9.35 4.48 11.82
C LYS A 134 8.20 3.97 12.65
N THR A 135 7.03 3.88 12.03
CA THR A 135 5.89 3.17 12.62
C THR A 135 5.77 1.80 11.97
N VAL A 136 5.78 0.76 12.80
CA VAL A 136 5.72 -0.63 12.38
C VAL A 136 4.42 -1.22 12.90
N PHE A 137 3.70 -1.91 12.03
CA PHE A 137 2.52 -2.67 12.42
C PHE A 137 2.78 -4.16 12.29
N TYR A 138 2.34 -4.91 13.29
CA TYR A 138 2.35 -6.36 13.33
C TYR A 138 0.93 -6.85 13.39
N ALA A 139 0.61 -7.88 12.60
CA ALA A 139 -0.64 -8.62 12.71
C ALA A 139 -0.29 -10.08 12.98
N THR A 140 -0.85 -10.64 14.05
CA THR A 140 -0.54 -11.99 14.52
C THR A 140 -1.82 -12.78 14.77
N SER A 141 -1.76 -14.10 14.52
CA SER A 141 -2.89 -15.00 14.79
C SER A 141 -3.10 -15.25 16.29
N GLU A 142 -2.05 -15.04 17.09
CA GLU A 142 -2.04 -15.21 18.54
C GLU A 142 -1.54 -13.92 19.20
N PRO A 143 -1.99 -13.60 20.43
CA PRO A 143 -1.56 -12.41 21.12
C PRO A 143 -0.07 -12.47 21.46
N VAL A 144 0.62 -11.35 21.24
CA VAL A 144 2.02 -11.17 21.63
C VAL A 144 2.07 -10.39 22.94
N SER A 145 2.85 -10.86 23.92
CA SER A 145 3.11 -10.08 25.13
C SER A 145 4.03 -8.90 24.80
N LEU A 146 3.63 -7.71 25.27
CA LEU A 146 4.40 -6.47 25.15
C LEU A 146 5.12 -6.09 26.44
N ASP A 147 5.08 -6.95 27.48
CA ASP A 147 5.69 -6.68 28.79
C ASP A 147 7.16 -6.22 28.72
N PRO A 148 8.02 -6.74 27.81
CA PRO A 148 9.39 -6.27 27.70
C PRO A 148 9.56 -4.82 27.20
N LEU A 149 8.49 -4.22 26.66
CA LEU A 149 8.49 -2.89 26.03
C LEU A 149 7.78 -1.82 26.89
N MET A 150 7.19 -2.21 28.03
CA MET A 150 6.34 -1.34 28.88
C MET A 150 6.98 -0.98 30.22
#